data_AF-Q1UZV3-F1
#
_entry.id   AF-Q1UZV3-F1
#
_cell.length_a   1.000
_cell.length_b   1.000
_cell.length_c   1.000
_cell.angle_alpha   90.00
_cell.angle_beta   90.00
_cell.angle_gamma   90.00
#
_symmetry.space_group_name_H-M   'P 1'
#
loop_
_entity.id
_entity.type
_entity.pdbx_description
1 polymer ?
#
loop_
_entity_poly.entity_id
_entity_poly.type
_entity_poly.pdbx_seq_one_letter_code
_entity_poly.pdbx_strand_id
1 'polypeptide(L)'
;MKVINNKKGFTLIELLVVVAIIGILSSVGVVAYNGYTAGAKESACKGNFRTIVKSVYENIMWCELNPTINFLWNTTQSLEYDCNNMFVGGRDTVYTEYTKNEKIARLTIDQIAIHDLSLPGDIARGKKTKSGSRSTLTSMTNPYAGKTGYGVFNVSGTRELYEGDEYDLRGQVTLRKQDSSGNEIAANEEGQLFLITKCGDKVIEHDFDFY
;
A
#
# COMPACT_ATOMS: atom_id res chain seq x y z
N MET A 1 10.84 -57.53 -40.49
CA MET A 1 10.33 -56.16 -40.69
C MET A 1 11.37 -55.18 -40.15
N LYS A 2 12.07 -54.42 -41.01
CA LYS A 2 13.20 -53.58 -40.62
C LYS A 2 12.70 -52.14 -40.39
N VAL A 3 12.61 -51.72 -39.14
CA VAL A 3 12.28 -50.33 -38.78
C VAL A 3 13.53 -49.48 -39.01
N ILE A 4 13.51 -48.62 -40.03
CA ILE A 4 14.60 -47.67 -40.30
C ILE A 4 14.38 -46.47 -39.36
N ASN A 5 15.04 -46.47 -38.20
CA ASN A 5 15.03 -45.34 -37.29
C ASN A 5 16.00 -44.26 -37.80
N ASN A 6 15.48 -43.37 -38.65
CA ASN A 6 16.24 -42.25 -39.20
C ASN A 6 16.30 -41.10 -38.18
N LYS A 7 17.04 -41.30 -37.07
CA LYS A 7 17.29 -40.23 -36.09
C LYS A 7 18.33 -39.28 -36.66
N LYS A 8 17.88 -38.26 -37.41
CA LYS A 8 18.74 -37.11 -37.76
C LYS A 8 19.13 -36.40 -36.47
N GLY A 9 20.42 -36.43 -36.12
CA GLY A 9 20.96 -35.68 -34.99
C GLY A 9 20.94 -34.18 -35.27
N PHE A 10 20.65 -33.39 -34.24
CA PHE A 10 20.71 -31.93 -34.30
C PHE A 10 22.17 -31.49 -34.52
N THR A 11 22.43 -30.59 -35.45
CA THR A 11 23.81 -30.14 -35.71
C THR A 11 24.25 -29.09 -34.69
N LEU A 12 25.54 -29.07 -34.35
CA LEU A 12 26.11 -28.06 -33.45
C LEU A 12 25.92 -26.63 -33.98
N ILE A 13 25.95 -26.47 -35.30
CA ILE A 13 25.78 -25.16 -35.94
C ILE A 13 24.33 -24.67 -35.86
N GLU A 14 23.34 -25.55 -36.01
CA GLU A 14 21.93 -25.20 -35.79
C GLU A 14 21.70 -24.71 -34.36
N LEU A 15 22.33 -25.34 -33.38
CA LEU A 15 22.19 -24.94 -31.97
C LEU A 15 22.87 -23.59 -31.71
N LEU A 16 24.07 -23.37 -32.27
CA LEU A 16 24.80 -22.11 -32.12
C LEU A 16 24.04 -20.90 -32.68
N VAL A 17 23.42 -21.06 -33.86
CA VAL A 17 22.63 -19.97 -34.47
C VAL A 17 21.39 -19.66 -33.62
N VAL A 18 20.71 -20.68 -33.10
CA VAL A 18 19.54 -20.49 -32.22
C VAL A 18 19.91 -19.74 -30.95
N VAL A 19 21.01 -20.12 -30.29
CA VAL A 19 21.48 -19.43 -29.07
C VAL A 19 21.87 -17.98 -29.37
N ALA A 20 22.52 -17.72 -30.51
CA ALA A 20 22.87 -16.36 -30.93
C ALA A 20 21.62 -15.48 -31.13
N ILE A 21 20.58 -16.00 -31.79
CA ILE A 21 19.32 -15.26 -31.99
C ILE A 21 18.60 -15.01 -30.66
N ILE A 22 18.50 -16.03 -29.79
CA ILE A 22 17.88 -15.88 -28.46
C ILE A 22 18.65 -14.86 -27.61
N GLY A 23 19.98 -14.82 -27.71
CA GLY A 23 20.82 -13.85 -27.01
C GLY A 23 20.48 -12.40 -27.37
N ILE A 24 20.32 -12.10 -28.66
CA ILE A 24 19.94 -10.76 -29.15
C ILE A 24 18.51 -10.41 -28.71
N LEU A 25 17.55 -11.33 -28.92
CA LEU A 25 16.14 -11.10 -28.55
C LEU A 25 15.97 -10.90 -27.04
N SER A 26 16.70 -11.66 -26.23
CA SER A 26 16.70 -11.54 -24.77
C SER A 26 17.22 -10.17 -24.34
N SER A 27 18.33 -9.70 -24.91
CA SER A 27 18.92 -8.41 -24.56
C SER A 27 17.95 -7.24 -24.77
N VAL A 28 17.27 -7.19 -25.92
CA VAL A 28 16.27 -6.14 -26.22
C VAL A 28 15.00 -6.33 -25.38
N GLY A 29 14.56 -7.58 -25.21
CA GLY A 29 13.36 -7.93 -24.45
C GLY A 29 13.45 -7.52 -22.98
N VAL A 30 14.62 -7.68 -22.35
CA VAL A 30 14.82 -7.33 -20.93
C VAL A 30 14.64 -5.83 -20.68
N VAL A 31 15.21 -4.96 -21.52
CA VAL A 31 15.09 -3.50 -21.35
C VAL A 31 13.64 -3.06 -21.50
N ALA A 32 12.94 -3.56 -22.52
CA ALA A 32 11.53 -3.26 -22.72
C ALA A 32 10.67 -3.78 -21.55
N TYR A 33 10.91 -5.00 -21.10
CA TYR A 33 10.19 -5.62 -19.99
C TYR A 33 10.35 -4.83 -18.68
N ASN A 34 11.55 -4.32 -18.39
CA ASN A 34 11.80 -3.48 -17.22
C ASN A 34 10.97 -2.17 -17.27
N GLY A 35 10.84 -1.54 -18.45
CA GLY A 35 9.99 -0.37 -18.63
C GLY A 35 8.49 -0.67 -18.44
N TYR A 36 7.99 -1.76 -19.03
CA TYR A 36 6.58 -2.16 -18.87
C TYR A 36 6.24 -2.51 -17.43
N THR A 37 7.11 -3.25 -16.74
CA THR A 37 6.91 -3.59 -15.33
C THR A 37 6.95 -2.35 -14.44
N ALA A 38 7.84 -1.38 -14.69
CA ALA A 38 7.84 -0.12 -13.97
C ALA A 38 6.53 0.66 -14.13
N GLY A 39 6.00 0.79 -15.36
CA GLY A 39 4.72 1.47 -15.60
C GLY A 39 3.51 0.75 -14.97
N ALA A 40 3.52 -0.59 -14.99
CA ALA A 40 2.48 -1.39 -14.32
C ALA A 40 2.51 -1.21 -12.80
N LYS A 41 3.69 -1.20 -12.19
CA LYS A 41 3.87 -0.93 -10.75
C LYS A 41 3.39 0.48 -10.39
N GLU A 42 3.70 1.49 -11.19
CA GLU A 42 3.24 2.87 -10.97
C GLU A 42 1.71 2.95 -10.98
N SER A 43 1.08 2.30 -11.97
CA SER A 43 -0.37 2.27 -12.13
C SER A 43 -1.06 1.56 -10.96
N ALA A 44 -0.49 0.45 -10.49
CA ALA A 44 -0.98 -0.28 -9.33
C ALA A 44 -0.84 0.54 -8.04
N CYS A 45 0.30 1.21 -7.83
CA CYS A 45 0.51 2.10 -6.68
C CYS A 45 -0.52 3.23 -6.64
N LYS A 46 -0.74 3.91 -7.77
CA LYS A 46 -1.78 4.94 -7.92
C LYS A 46 -3.20 4.40 -7.66
N GLY A 47 -3.49 3.21 -8.16
CA GLY A 47 -4.77 2.54 -7.93
C GLY A 47 -5.00 2.24 -6.46
N ASN A 48 -4.00 1.69 -5.79
CA ASN A 48 -4.04 1.40 -4.37
C ASN A 48 -4.22 2.69 -3.55
N PHE A 49 -3.45 3.75 -3.86
CA PHE A 49 -3.59 5.03 -3.17
C PHE A 49 -5.02 5.58 -3.21
N ARG A 50 -5.67 5.56 -4.39
CA ARG A 50 -7.08 5.97 -4.53
C ARG A 50 -8.03 5.12 -3.70
N THR A 51 -7.79 3.81 -3.64
CA THR A 51 -8.59 2.89 -2.82
C THR A 51 -8.42 3.19 -1.33
N ILE A 52 -7.21 3.53 -0.85
CA ILE A 52 -6.98 3.93 0.55
C ILE A 52 -7.81 5.17 0.88
N VAL A 53 -7.71 6.22 0.06
CA VAL A 53 -8.49 7.45 0.24
C VAL A 53 -9.99 7.15 0.28
N LYS A 54 -10.48 6.34 -0.65
CA LYS A 54 -11.89 5.93 -0.70
C LYS A 54 -12.32 5.21 0.58
N SER A 55 -11.51 4.27 1.07
CA SER A 55 -11.82 3.53 2.29
C SER A 55 -11.85 4.40 3.55
N VAL A 56 -11.05 5.46 3.61
CA VAL A 56 -11.11 6.45 4.69
C VAL A 56 -12.49 7.12 4.71
N TYR A 57 -12.94 7.66 3.57
CA TYR A 57 -14.27 8.28 3.48
C TYR A 57 -15.42 7.28 3.72
N GLU A 58 -15.30 6.04 3.25
CA GLU A 58 -16.29 4.98 3.52
C GLU A 58 -16.42 4.67 5.02
N ASN A 59 -15.33 4.71 5.77
CA ASN A 59 -15.33 4.48 7.22
C ASN A 59 -15.85 5.68 8.01
N ILE A 60 -15.55 6.89 7.56
CA ILE A 60 -16.13 8.11 8.14
C ILE A 60 -17.66 8.09 7.96
N MET A 61 -18.12 7.91 6.72
CA MET A 61 -19.54 7.81 6.39
C MET A 61 -20.24 6.69 7.17
N TRP A 62 -19.57 5.55 7.36
CA TRP A 62 -20.15 4.50 8.20
C TRP A 62 -20.42 4.95 9.62
N CYS A 63 -19.50 5.69 10.20
CA CYS A 63 -19.63 6.20 11.56
C CYS A 63 -20.69 7.31 11.68
N GLU A 64 -21.17 7.87 10.58
CA GLU A 64 -22.36 8.73 10.57
C GLU A 64 -23.66 7.92 10.60
N LEU A 65 -23.62 6.72 10.02
CA LEU A 65 -24.79 5.86 9.88
C LEU A 65 -24.93 4.82 11.00
N ASN A 66 -23.85 4.54 11.74
CA ASN A 66 -23.78 3.45 12.70
C ASN A 66 -23.08 3.89 14.00
N PRO A 67 -23.46 3.32 15.15
CA PRO A 67 -22.90 3.70 16.44
C PRO A 67 -21.47 3.19 16.67
N THR A 68 -21.07 2.11 15.99
CA THR A 68 -19.75 1.50 16.19
C THR A 68 -19.07 1.09 14.88
N ILE A 69 -17.74 1.05 14.92
CA ILE A 69 -16.88 0.60 13.83
C ILE A 69 -15.80 -0.34 14.38
N ASN A 70 -15.45 -1.36 13.61
CA ASN A 70 -14.43 -2.33 14.00
C ASN A 70 -13.16 -2.11 13.17
N PHE A 71 -12.01 -2.02 13.85
CA PHE A 71 -10.68 -1.98 13.21
C PHE A 71 -9.81 -3.13 13.67
N LEU A 72 -8.95 -3.63 12.79
CA LEU A 72 -7.94 -4.62 13.13
C LEU A 72 -6.85 -3.98 14.01
N TRP A 73 -6.56 -4.60 15.15
CA TRP A 73 -5.35 -4.31 15.94
C TRP A 73 -4.18 -5.18 15.49
N ASN A 74 -4.49 -6.40 15.06
CA ASN A 74 -3.55 -7.31 14.42
C ASN A 74 -4.30 -8.27 13.50
N THR A 75 -3.60 -9.25 12.96
CA THR A 75 -4.11 -10.16 11.93
C THR A 75 -5.21 -11.10 12.43
N THR A 76 -5.36 -11.27 13.74
CA THR A 76 -6.33 -12.18 14.36
C THR A 76 -7.30 -11.51 15.32
N GLN A 77 -7.12 -10.22 15.62
CA GLN A 77 -7.91 -9.48 16.61
C GLN A 77 -8.40 -8.15 16.03
N SER A 78 -9.70 -7.91 16.17
CA SER A 78 -10.36 -6.63 15.93
C SER A 78 -10.77 -5.98 17.24
N LEU A 79 -10.77 -4.66 17.27
CA LEU A 79 -11.30 -3.84 18.35
C LEU A 79 -12.52 -3.06 17.83
N GLU A 80 -13.55 -2.98 18.66
CA GLU A 80 -14.74 -2.19 18.39
C GLU A 80 -14.59 -0.79 19.01
N TYR A 81 -14.85 0.22 18.19
CA TYR A 81 -14.76 1.64 18.51
C TYR A 81 -16.16 2.26 18.45
N ASP A 82 -16.48 3.13 19.41
CA ASP A 82 -17.67 3.98 19.33
C ASP A 82 -17.42 5.11 18.32
N CYS A 83 -18.35 5.30 17.39
CA CYS A 83 -18.20 6.25 16.29
C CYS A 83 -18.37 7.71 16.70
N ASN A 84 -18.84 8.03 17.90
CA ASN A 84 -18.95 9.42 18.36
C ASN A 84 -17.63 9.93 18.93
N ASN A 85 -16.93 9.09 19.68
CA ASN A 85 -15.76 9.50 20.46
C ASN A 85 -14.48 8.71 20.12
N MET A 86 -14.59 7.61 19.36
CA MET A 86 -13.49 6.69 19.01
C MET A 86 -12.87 5.97 20.22
N PHE A 87 -13.65 5.66 21.26
CA PHE A 87 -13.17 4.97 22.45
C PHE A 87 -13.29 3.44 22.31
N VAL A 88 -12.34 2.71 22.91
CA VAL A 88 -12.38 1.24 23.04
C VAL A 88 -12.48 0.89 24.51
N GLY A 89 -13.59 0.24 24.92
CA GLY A 89 -13.78 -0.18 26.31
C GLY A 89 -13.65 0.96 27.34
N GLY A 90 -14.04 2.19 26.95
CA GLY A 90 -13.97 3.38 27.81
C GLY A 90 -12.59 4.04 27.92
N ARG A 91 -11.60 3.68 27.08
CA ARG A 91 -10.30 4.37 26.97
C ARG A 91 -10.14 5.02 25.60
N ASP A 92 -9.60 6.24 25.59
CA ASP A 92 -9.06 6.84 24.37
C ASP A 92 -7.76 6.10 24.03
N THR A 93 -7.80 5.26 23.00
CA THR A 93 -6.67 4.42 22.59
C THR A 93 -5.94 4.98 21.38
N VAL A 94 -6.42 6.10 20.82
CA VAL A 94 -5.95 6.63 19.54
C VAL A 94 -5.70 8.12 19.72
N TYR A 95 -4.45 8.45 20.05
CA TYR A 95 -3.83 9.77 19.95
C TYR A 95 -4.76 10.96 20.29
N THR A 96 -4.70 11.42 21.54
CA THR A 96 -5.60 12.43 22.16
C THR A 96 -5.72 13.76 21.41
N GLU A 97 -4.87 14.02 20.44
CA GLU A 97 -4.74 15.30 19.73
C GLU A 97 -5.38 15.29 18.33
N TYR A 98 -6.01 14.18 17.94
CA TYR A 98 -6.68 14.05 16.65
C TYR A 98 -8.21 14.16 16.78
N THR A 99 -8.86 14.77 15.80
CA THR A 99 -10.32 14.79 15.70
C THR A 99 -10.87 13.39 15.41
N LYS A 100 -12.19 13.20 15.59
CA LYS A 100 -12.87 11.92 15.26
C LYS A 100 -12.49 11.40 13.86
N ASN A 101 -12.62 12.25 12.83
CA ASN A 101 -12.41 11.85 11.44
C ASN A 101 -10.94 11.54 11.16
N GLU A 102 -10.02 12.28 11.79
CA GLU A 102 -8.59 12.01 11.71
C GLU A 102 -8.21 10.67 12.37
N LYS A 103 -8.80 10.34 13.53
CA LYS A 103 -8.63 9.04 14.19
C LYS A 103 -9.14 7.90 13.29
N ILE A 104 -10.28 8.08 12.62
CA ILE A 104 -10.82 7.10 11.65
C ILE A 104 -9.88 6.93 10.45
N ALA A 105 -9.38 8.02 9.87
CA ALA A 105 -8.44 7.98 8.75
C ALA A 105 -7.17 7.21 9.13
N ARG A 106 -6.62 7.50 10.31
CA ARG A 106 -5.46 6.84 10.89
C ARG A 106 -5.66 5.33 11.03
N LEU A 107 -6.72 4.93 11.73
CA LEU A 107 -7.05 3.51 11.97
C LEU A 107 -7.32 2.76 10.66
N THR A 108 -7.91 3.43 9.67
CA THR A 108 -8.15 2.84 8.35
C THR A 108 -6.83 2.49 7.68
N ILE A 109 -5.85 3.39 7.68
CA ILE A 109 -4.55 3.14 7.05
C ILE A 109 -3.74 2.11 7.84
N ASP A 110 -3.76 2.15 9.18
CA ASP A 110 -3.12 1.14 10.03
C ASP A 110 -3.71 -0.26 9.79
N GLN A 111 -5.03 -0.38 9.58
CA GLN A 111 -5.65 -1.64 9.19
C GLN A 111 -5.20 -2.12 7.80
N ILE A 112 -5.11 -1.20 6.83
CA ILE A 112 -4.62 -1.52 5.47
C ILE A 112 -3.17 -2.02 5.52
N ALA A 113 -2.34 -1.37 6.35
CA ALA A 113 -0.97 -1.80 6.63
C ALA A 113 -0.89 -3.21 7.21
N ILE A 114 -1.72 -3.50 8.23
CA ILE A 114 -1.80 -4.83 8.84
C ILE A 114 -2.18 -5.86 7.77
N HIS A 115 -3.14 -5.56 6.90
CA HIS A 115 -3.53 -6.46 5.83
C HIS A 115 -2.35 -6.70 4.87
N ASP A 116 -1.74 -5.64 4.35
CA ASP A 116 -0.62 -5.71 3.40
C ASP A 116 0.59 -6.50 3.95
N LEU A 117 1.05 -6.18 5.17
CA LEU A 117 2.23 -6.80 5.79
C LEU A 117 2.01 -8.24 6.24
N SER A 118 0.77 -8.62 6.56
CA SER A 118 0.48 -9.95 7.12
C SER A 118 0.21 -11.03 6.09
N LEU A 119 -0.28 -10.65 4.91
CA LEU A 119 -0.75 -11.60 3.90
C LEU A 119 0.32 -12.63 3.46
N PRO A 120 1.60 -12.31 3.22
CA PRO A 120 2.58 -13.32 2.79
C PRO A 120 2.86 -14.39 3.85
N GLY A 121 2.98 -13.99 5.12
CA GLY A 121 3.36 -14.88 6.22
C GLY A 121 2.18 -15.60 6.88
N ASP A 122 1.01 -14.96 6.96
CA ASP A 122 -0.17 -15.51 7.61
C ASP A 122 -1.03 -16.36 6.66
N ILE A 123 -1.09 -16.07 5.35
CA ILE A 123 -1.66 -16.99 4.35
C ILE A 123 -0.82 -18.26 4.27
N ALA A 124 0.51 -18.14 4.23
CA ALA A 124 1.42 -19.30 4.22
C ALA A 124 1.26 -20.18 5.49
N ARG A 125 0.78 -19.61 6.59
CA ARG A 125 0.48 -20.29 7.86
C ARG A 125 -1.01 -20.64 8.04
N GLY A 126 -1.86 -20.42 7.03
CA GLY A 126 -3.28 -20.75 7.06
C GLY A 126 -4.14 -19.91 8.02
N LYS A 127 -3.63 -18.78 8.52
CA LYS A 127 -4.40 -17.88 9.39
C LYS A 127 -5.37 -17.07 8.54
N LYS A 128 -6.67 -17.20 8.83
CA LYS A 128 -7.70 -16.32 8.25
C LYS A 128 -7.72 -15.00 9.04
N THR A 129 -7.59 -13.88 8.34
CA THR A 129 -7.77 -12.57 8.95
C THR A 129 -9.20 -12.47 9.47
N LYS A 130 -9.37 -12.14 10.76
CA LYS A 130 -10.70 -11.84 11.31
C LYS A 130 -11.07 -10.40 11.00
N SER A 131 -10.95 -10.01 9.73
CA SER A 131 -11.59 -8.79 9.30
C SER A 131 -13.08 -9.04 9.34
N GLY A 132 -13.78 -8.42 10.30
CA GLY A 132 -15.25 -8.37 10.24
C GLY A 132 -15.66 -7.95 8.84
N SER A 133 -16.78 -8.48 8.33
CA SER A 133 -17.24 -8.56 6.93
C SER A 133 -17.38 -7.25 6.13
N ARG A 134 -16.58 -6.22 6.42
CA ARG A 134 -16.70 -4.85 5.98
C ARG A 134 -15.43 -4.28 5.36
N SER A 135 -14.26 -4.91 5.54
CA SER A 135 -13.10 -4.55 4.71
C SER A 135 -13.30 -5.12 3.30
N THR A 136 -13.83 -4.32 2.39
CA THR A 136 -13.75 -4.57 0.93
C THR A 136 -12.31 -4.58 0.42
N LEU A 137 -11.35 -4.25 1.29
CA LEU A 137 -9.91 -4.24 1.11
C LEU A 137 -9.37 -5.67 1.05
N THR A 138 -9.51 -6.33 -0.10
CA THR A 138 -8.63 -7.45 -0.47
C THR A 138 -7.20 -6.92 -0.66
N SER A 139 -6.19 -7.75 -0.37
CA SER A 139 -4.75 -7.42 -0.37
C SER A 139 -4.36 -6.24 -1.26
N MET A 140 -3.97 -5.11 -0.68
CA MET A 140 -3.46 -3.97 -1.44
C MET A 140 -1.96 -4.06 -1.58
N THR A 141 -1.46 -5.14 -2.18
CA THR A 141 -0.02 -5.40 -2.30
C THR A 141 0.67 -4.19 -2.88
N ASN A 142 1.58 -3.62 -2.11
CA ASN A 142 2.34 -2.48 -2.56
C ASN A 142 3.50 -2.92 -3.47
N PRO A 143 3.53 -2.52 -4.76
CA PRO A 143 4.57 -2.98 -5.67
C PRO A 143 5.95 -2.33 -5.42
N TYR A 144 6.01 -1.28 -4.59
CA TYR A 144 7.23 -0.53 -4.28
C TYR A 144 7.61 -0.57 -2.79
N ALA A 145 6.64 -0.68 -1.87
CA ALA A 145 6.96 -0.80 -0.45
C ALA A 145 7.56 -2.18 -0.18
N GLY A 146 8.88 -2.26 -0.04
CA GLY A 146 9.60 -3.53 0.12
C GLY A 146 9.10 -4.38 1.31
N LYS A 147 9.69 -4.21 2.50
CA LYS A 147 9.24 -4.89 3.74
C LYS A 147 8.52 -3.96 4.71
N THR A 148 8.38 -2.68 4.36
CA THR A 148 7.90 -1.62 5.25
C THR A 148 6.38 -1.41 5.17
N GLY A 149 5.72 -1.92 4.13
CA GLY A 149 4.26 -1.85 3.96
C GLY A 149 3.72 -0.41 3.89
N TYR A 150 2.40 -0.27 4.02
CA TYR A 150 1.81 1.01 4.42
C TYR A 150 2.14 1.25 5.89
N GLY A 151 2.45 2.48 6.28
CA GLY A 151 2.80 2.76 7.67
C GLY A 151 2.39 4.17 8.00
N VAL A 152 1.57 4.34 9.02
CA VAL A 152 1.28 5.69 9.49
C VAL A 152 2.41 6.13 10.41
N PHE A 153 3.46 6.67 9.84
CA PHE A 153 4.56 7.22 10.60
C PHE A 153 4.14 8.55 11.23
N ASN A 154 4.35 8.67 12.54
CA ASN A 154 4.04 9.86 13.33
C ASN A 154 5.30 10.72 13.56
N VAL A 155 6.29 10.65 12.65
CA VAL A 155 7.65 11.08 12.96
C VAL A 155 8.03 12.28 12.12
N SER A 156 8.49 13.30 12.84
CA SER A 156 9.20 14.49 12.39
C SER A 156 10.12 14.21 11.20
N GLY A 157 9.63 14.49 10.00
CA GLY A 157 10.39 14.45 8.76
C GLY A 157 9.76 15.48 7.84
N THR A 158 10.54 16.20 7.04
CA THR A 158 10.02 17.21 6.14
C THR A 158 9.47 16.54 4.87
N ARG A 159 8.49 17.17 4.20
CA ARG A 159 8.00 16.83 2.85
C ARG A 159 9.12 16.41 1.86
N GLU A 160 10.31 16.98 2.06
CA GLU A 160 11.57 16.68 1.38
C GLU A 160 11.94 15.20 1.35
N LEU A 161 11.49 14.38 2.30
CA LEU A 161 11.74 12.93 2.29
C LEU A 161 11.10 12.22 1.09
N TYR A 162 9.99 12.74 0.58
CA TYR A 162 9.30 12.21 -0.61
C TYR A 162 9.85 12.81 -1.90
N GLU A 163 10.33 14.05 -1.84
CA GLU A 163 10.86 14.80 -2.98
C GLU A 163 12.35 14.54 -3.24
N GLY A 164 13.11 14.06 -2.24
CA GLY A 164 14.52 13.72 -2.33
C GLY A 164 14.83 12.24 -2.59
N ASP A 165 16.13 11.95 -2.78
CA ASP A 165 16.67 10.60 -3.01
C ASP A 165 17.36 10.00 -1.77
N GLU A 166 17.43 10.75 -0.66
CA GLU A 166 18.10 10.32 0.57
C GLU A 166 17.44 9.07 1.19
N TYR A 167 16.13 8.92 0.99
CA TYR A 167 15.36 7.77 1.46
C TYR A 167 14.44 7.21 0.36
N ASP A 168 14.39 5.88 0.20
CA ASP A 168 13.46 5.21 -0.72
C ASP A 168 12.08 5.05 -0.06
N LEU A 169 11.27 6.10 -0.12
CA LEU A 169 9.89 6.11 0.36
C LEU A 169 8.88 5.58 -0.68
N ARG A 170 9.34 4.91 -1.74
CA ARG A 170 8.43 4.42 -2.78
C ARG A 170 7.46 3.39 -2.22
N GLY A 171 6.19 3.59 -2.51
CA GLY A 171 5.08 2.81 -1.99
C GLY A 171 4.67 3.17 -0.56
N GLN A 172 5.49 3.83 0.25
CA GLN A 172 5.05 4.19 1.59
C GLN A 172 3.90 5.20 1.50
N VAL A 173 2.86 4.97 2.30
CA VAL A 173 1.71 5.89 2.43
C VAL A 173 1.72 6.41 3.85
N THR A 174 1.81 7.72 4.00
CA THR A 174 1.79 8.37 5.31
C THR A 174 0.69 9.41 5.38
N LEU A 175 0.16 9.57 6.60
CA LEU A 175 -0.88 10.52 6.94
C LEU A 175 -0.25 11.65 7.76
N ARG A 176 -0.48 12.89 7.36
CA ARG A 176 0.21 14.07 7.90
C ARG A 176 -0.74 15.26 8.04
N LYS A 177 -0.29 16.32 8.73
CA LYS A 177 -1.01 17.60 8.86
C LYS A 177 -0.21 18.73 8.25
N GLN A 178 -0.90 19.70 7.67
CA GLN A 178 -0.32 20.94 7.15
C GLN A 178 -1.11 22.18 7.60
N ASP A 179 -0.42 23.31 7.72
CA ASP A 179 -1.03 24.61 7.96
C ASP A 179 -1.67 25.19 6.68
N SER A 180 -2.33 26.34 6.81
CA SER A 180 -2.95 27.07 5.68
C SER A 180 -1.96 27.58 4.62
N SER A 181 -0.66 27.57 4.92
CA SER A 181 0.42 27.94 4.00
C SER A 181 1.06 26.72 3.32
N GLY A 182 0.58 25.50 3.61
CA GLY A 182 1.09 24.25 3.07
C GLY A 182 2.34 23.72 3.77
N ASN A 183 2.71 24.27 4.94
CA ASN A 183 3.81 23.75 5.73
C ASN A 183 3.34 22.59 6.59
N GLU A 184 4.11 21.51 6.64
CA GLU A 184 3.81 20.39 7.52
C GLU A 184 3.93 20.82 8.99
N ILE A 185 2.93 20.46 9.77
CA ILE A 185 2.86 20.75 11.20
C ILE A 185 2.85 19.47 12.02
N ALA A 186 3.11 19.61 13.31
CA ALA A 186 3.08 18.49 14.22
C ALA A 186 1.64 17.97 14.42
N ALA A 187 1.51 16.69 14.79
CA ALA A 187 0.22 16.02 14.96
C ALA A 187 -0.71 16.72 15.99
N ASN A 188 -0.10 17.36 16.98
CA ASN A 188 -0.74 18.10 18.05
C ASN A 188 -1.22 19.50 17.66
N GLU A 189 -0.79 19.98 16.49
CA GLU A 189 -1.18 21.27 15.96
C GLU A 189 -2.43 21.14 15.08
N GLU A 190 -3.24 22.19 15.06
CA GLU A 190 -4.46 22.23 14.28
C GLU A 190 -4.13 22.56 12.82
N GLY A 191 -4.58 21.72 11.90
CA GLY A 191 -4.34 21.90 10.47
C GLY A 191 -5.08 20.88 9.61
N GLN A 192 -4.91 21.02 8.30
CA GLN A 192 -5.55 20.15 7.32
C GLN A 192 -4.79 18.82 7.24
N LEU A 193 -5.54 17.72 7.30
CA LEU A 193 -4.97 16.39 7.15
C LEU A 193 -4.76 16.08 5.67
N PHE A 194 -3.63 15.49 5.33
CA PHE A 194 -3.35 15.04 3.97
C PHE A 194 -2.63 13.69 3.97
N LEU A 195 -2.79 12.96 2.87
CA LEU A 195 -2.14 11.69 2.59
C LEU A 195 -1.05 11.90 1.55
N ILE A 196 0.14 11.34 1.76
CA ILE A 196 1.26 11.45 0.81
C ILE A 196 1.88 10.08 0.52
N THR A 197 2.22 9.85 -0.74
CA THR A 197 2.94 8.66 -1.20
C THR A 197 3.86 8.95 -2.39
N LYS A 198 4.92 8.15 -2.56
CA LYS A 198 5.80 8.17 -3.74
C LYS A 198 5.57 6.92 -4.59
N CYS A 199 5.00 7.06 -5.79
CA CYS A 199 4.81 5.97 -6.74
C CYS A 199 5.85 6.05 -7.86
N GLY A 200 6.95 5.29 -7.73
CA GLY A 200 8.11 5.46 -8.62
C GLY A 200 8.78 6.80 -8.34
N ASP A 201 8.94 7.64 -9.35
CA ASP A 201 9.56 8.97 -9.19
C ASP A 201 8.53 10.09 -8.99
N LYS A 202 7.24 9.74 -8.85
CA LYS A 202 6.14 10.69 -8.74
C LYS A 202 5.60 10.71 -7.31
N VAL A 203 5.61 11.89 -6.70
CA VAL A 203 4.91 12.16 -5.43
C VAL A 203 3.44 12.41 -5.74
N ILE A 204 2.57 11.83 -4.93
CA ILE A 204 1.12 11.96 -5.03
C ILE A 204 0.61 12.31 -3.65
N GLU A 205 -0.25 13.31 -3.60
CA GLU A 205 -0.87 13.81 -2.38
C GLU A 205 -2.39 13.83 -2.53
N HIS A 206 -3.07 13.69 -1.40
CA HIS A 206 -4.51 13.82 -1.29
C HIS A 206 -4.86 14.56 -0.01
N ASP A 207 -5.39 15.77 -0.15
CA ASP A 207 -5.89 16.55 0.98
C ASP A 207 -7.26 16.02 1.43
N PHE A 208 -7.44 15.86 2.73
CA PHE A 208 -8.70 15.45 3.31
C PHE A 208 -9.52 16.67 3.74
N ASP A 209 -10.72 16.76 3.19
CA ASP A 209 -11.71 17.78 3.54
C ASP A 209 -12.73 17.16 4.50
N PHE A 210 -12.30 16.97 5.75
CA PHE A 210 -13.15 16.41 6.81
C PHE A 210 -13.97 17.44 7.58
N TYR A 211 -13.83 18.70 7.19
CA TYR A 211 -14.36 19.89 7.87
C TYR A 211 -15.58 20.46 7.15
#